data_AF-A0A5C5QAT4-F1
#
_entry.id   AF-A0A5C5QAT4-F1
#
_cell.length_a   1.000
_cell.length_b   1.000
_cell.length_c   1.000
_cell.angle_alpha   90.00
_cell.angle_beta   90.00
_cell.angle_gamma   90.00
#
_symmetry.space_group_name_H-M   'P 1'
#
loop_
_entity.id
_entity.type
_entity.pdbx_description
1 polymer ?
#
loop_
_entity_poly.entity_id
_entity_poly.type
_entity_poly.pdbx_seq_one_letter_code
_entity_poly.pdbx_strand_id
1 'polypeptide(L)' 'MQAVIYAGLRNGERDQKIHDALLYKHVVEVAKDFHLAPNTIRAAAKRIQNAVVFELCLLGGGSQRLSER' A
#
# COMPACT_ATOMS: atom_id res chain seq x y z
N MET A 1 7.58 13.54 -3.53
CA MET A 1 6.47 12.58 -3.28
C MET A 1 6.96 11.60 -2.23
N GLN A 2 6.32 11.55 -1.06
CA GLN A 2 6.74 10.72 0.07
C GLN A 2 6.32 9.27 -0.19
N ALA A 3 7.22 8.30 0.01
CA ALA A 3 6.90 6.90 -0.22
C ALA A 3 5.95 6.39 0.87
N VAL A 4 4.75 5.94 0.48
CA VAL A 4 3.79 5.32 1.40
C VAL A 4 4.29 3.91 1.73
N ILE A 5 4.63 3.68 2.99
CA ILE A 5 5.09 2.37 3.46
C ILE A 5 3.91 1.63 4.09
N TYR A 6 3.58 0.47 3.52
CA TYR A 6 2.58 -0.43 4.08
C TYR A 6 3.24 -1.44 5.00
N ALA A 7 3.28 -1.15 6.30
CA ALA A 7 3.89 -2.03 7.29
C ALA A 7 3.18 -3.40 7.32
N GLY A 8 3.94 -4.48 7.17
CA GLY A 8 3.42 -5.85 7.20
C GLY A 8 2.74 -6.33 5.92
N LEU A 9 2.71 -5.53 4.84
CA LEU A 9 2.16 -5.94 3.54
C LEU A 9 3.27 -6.16 2.52
N ARG A 10 3.24 -7.32 1.85
CA ARG A 10 4.21 -7.67 0.80
C ARG A 10 4.02 -6.85 -0.48
N ASN A 11 2.80 -6.37 -0.74
CA ASN A 11 2.47 -5.54 -1.89
C ASN A 11 1.26 -4.64 -1.60
N GLY A 12 1.45 -3.70 -0.67
CA GLY A 12 0.37 -2.86 -0.17
C GLY A 12 -0.28 -1.98 -1.25
N GLU A 13 0.49 -1.52 -2.24
CA GLU A 13 -0.06 -0.72 -3.34
C GLU A 13 -1.07 -1.50 -4.18
N ARG A 14 -0.79 -2.78 -4.45
CA ARG A 14 -1.74 -3.65 -5.16
C ARG A 14 -2.99 -3.89 -4.33
N ASP A 15 -2.82 -4.22 -3.05
CA ASP A 15 -3.95 -4.51 -2.18
C ASP A 15 -4.82 -3.26 -1.98
N GLN A 16 -4.21 -2.06 -1.93
CA GLN A 16 -4.92 -0.78 -1.88
C GLN A 16 -5.75 -0.56 -3.16
N LYS A 17 -5.16 -0.78 -4.34
CA LYS A 17 -5.90 -0.69 -5.62
C LYS A 17 -7.08 -1.67 -5.67
N ILE A 18 -6.92 -2.87 -5.12
CA ILE A 18 -8.01 -3.85 -5.01
C ILE A 18 -9.11 -3.35 -4.05
N HIS A 19 -8.72 -2.82 -2.89
CA HIS A 19 -9.64 -2.25 -1.92
C HIS A 19 -10.44 -1.08 -2.52
N ASP A 20 -9.76 -0.17 -3.22
CA ASP A 20 -10.38 1.00 -3.85
C ASP A 20 -11.32 0.60 -4.99
N ALA A 21 -10.95 -0.41 -5.79
CA ALA A 21 -11.83 -0.95 -6.83
C ALA A 21 -13.12 -1.56 -6.26
N LEU A 22 -13.06 -2.16 -5.08
CA LEU A 22 -14.23 -2.74 -4.39
C LEU A 22 -15.20 -1.70 -3.85
N LEU A 23 -14.82 -0.42 -3.76
CA LEU A 23 -15.75 0.66 -3.39
C LEU A 23 -16.80 0.90 -4.47
N TYR A 24 -16.48 0.58 -5.72
CA TYR A 24 -17.31 0.91 -6.89
C TYR A 24 -17.77 -0.32 -7.69
N LYS A 25 -17.09 -1.47 -7.54
CA LYS A 25 -17.34 -2.70 -8.29
C LYS A 25 -17.55 -3.90 -7.38
N HIS A 26 -18.28 -4.90 -7.87
CA HIS A 26 -18.48 -6.14 -7.12
C HIS A 26 -17.21 -7.03 -7.13
N VAL A 27 -17.02 -7.85 -6.09
CA VAL A 27 -15.85 -8.73 -5.91
C VAL A 27 -15.56 -9.59 -7.15
N VAL A 28 -16.60 -10.06 -7.84
CA VAL A 28 -16.46 -10.91 -9.03
C VAL A 28 -15.90 -10.14 -10.23
N GLU A 29 -16.23 -8.86 -10.36
CA GLU A 29 -15.72 -8.00 -11.44
C GLU A 29 -14.27 -7.61 -11.17
N VAL A 30 -13.96 -7.22 -9.93
CA VAL A 30 -12.59 -6.94 -9.50
C VAL A 30 -11.70 -8.18 -9.64
N ALA A 31 -12.22 -9.37 -9.34
CA ALA A 31 -11.50 -10.62 -9.56
C ALA A 31 -11.11 -10.84 -11.04
N LYS A 32 -12.00 -10.47 -11.98
CA LYS A 32 -11.71 -10.53 -13.41
C LYS A 32 -10.67 -9.50 -13.81
N ASP A 33 -10.83 -8.25 -13.39
CA ASP A 33 -9.90 -7.15 -13.72
C ASP A 33 -8.47 -7.46 -13.28
N PHE A 34 -8.32 -8.00 -12.07
CA PHE A 34 -7.01 -8.32 -11.48
C PHE A 34 -6.53 -9.74 -11.80
N HIS A 35 -7.29 -10.53 -12.57
CA HIS A 35 -7.00 -11.93 -12.91
C HIS A 35 -6.67 -12.78 -11.67
N LEU A 36 -7.45 -12.60 -10.60
CA LEU A 36 -7.28 -13.26 -9.31
C LEU A 36 -8.52 -14.03 -8.89
N ALA A 37 -8.36 -15.00 -8.01
CA ALA A 37 -9.50 -15.66 -7.39
C ALA A 37 -10.28 -14.68 -6.47
N PRO A 38 -11.62 -14.77 -6.41
CA PRO A 38 -12.43 -13.92 -5.52
C PRO A 38 -12.02 -13.97 -4.05
N ASN A 39 -11.54 -15.12 -3.57
CA ASN A 39 -11.05 -15.26 -2.19
C ASN A 39 -9.79 -14.42 -1.94
N THR A 40 -8.90 -14.35 -2.92
CA THR A 40 -7.68 -13.52 -2.86
C THR A 40 -8.02 -12.04 -2.84
N ILE A 41 -9.04 -11.62 -3.59
CA ILE A 41 -9.56 -10.25 -3.59
C ILE A 41 -10.09 -9.86 -2.21
N ARG A 42 -10.93 -10.71 -1.59
CA ARG A 42 -11.44 -10.47 -0.23
C ARG A 42 -10.32 -10.42 0.81
N ALA A 43 -9.33 -11.30 0.69
CA ALA A 43 -8.17 -11.32 1.58
C ALA A 43 -7.28 -10.07 1.41
N ALA A 44 -7.12 -9.55 0.19
CA ALA A 44 -6.41 -8.29 -0.06
C ALA A 44 -7.12 -7.09 0.59
N ALA A 45 -8.43 -6.98 0.39
CA ALA A 45 -9.23 -5.92 1.01
C ALA A 45 -9.15 -5.94 2.54
N LYS A 46 -9.26 -7.14 3.15
CA LYS A 46 -9.14 -7.30 4.60
C LYS A 46 -7.75 -6.94 5.12
N ARG A 47 -6.70 -7.21 4.34
CA ARG A 47 -5.32 -6.84 4.69
C ARG A 47 -5.12 -5.33 4.73
N ILE A 48 -5.74 -4.58 3.81
CA ILE A 48 -5.72 -3.11 3.82
C ILE A 48 -6.53 -2.53 4.98
N GLN A 49 -7.71 -3.08 5.27
CA GLN A 49 -8.50 -2.64 6.43
C GLN A 49 -7.74 -2.80 7.75
N ASN A 50 -6.88 -3.81 7.85
CA ASN A 50 -6.05 -4.05 9.02
C ASN A 50 -4.68 -3.36 8.94
N ALA A 51 -4.35 -2.69 7.83
CA ALA A 51 -3.06 -2.05 7.65
C ALA A 51 -3.01 -0.77 8.48
N VAL A 52 -1.97 -0.64 9.30
CA VAL A 52 -1.68 0.62 10.00
C VAL A 52 -0.79 1.45 9.08
N VAL A 53 -1.31 2.59 8.65
CA VAL A 53 -0.60 3.54 7.79
C VAL A 53 0.15 4.53 8.67
N PHE A 54 1.46 4.67 8.43
CA PHE A 54 2.30 5.64 9.13
C PHE A 54 2.86 6.65 8.14
N GLU A 55 2.79 7.93 8.50
CA GLU A 55 3.46 9.00 7.76
C GLU A 55 4.84 9.25 8.37
N LEU A 56 5.89 8.90 7.62
CA LEU A 56 7.27 9.04 8.09
C LEU A 56 7.87 10.37 7.62
N CYS A 57 7.95 11.35 8.52
CA CYS A 57 8.64 12.62 8.25
C CYS A 57 10.15 12.47 8.48
N LEU A 58 10.96 12.74 7.44
CA LEU A 58 12.42 12.81 7.56
C LEU A 58 12.81 14.14 8.22
N LEU A 59 13.24 14.09 9.48
CA LEU A 59 13.62 15.28 10.27
C LEU A 59 15.01 15.86 9.91
N GLY A 60 15.50 15.65 8.69
CA GLY A 60 16.68 16.35 8.17
C GLY A 60 17.96 16.16 8.99
N GLY A 61 18.42 14.92 9.14
CA GLY A 61 19.72 14.57 9.75
C GLY A 61 20.82 14.30 8.73
N GLY A 62 20.68 14.79 7.49
CA GLY A 62 21.73 14.68 6.48
C GLY A 62 22.92 15.50 6.92
N SER A 63 23.88 14.87 7.58
CA SER A 63 25.14 15.46 8.00
C SER A 63 25.69 16.32 6.86
N GLN A 64 25.70 17.65 7.04
CA GLN A 64 26.63 18.49 6.32
C GLN A 64 28.01 17.93 6.66
N ARG A 65 28.58 17.09 5.78
CA ARG A 65 30.02 16.91 5.77
C ARG A 65 30.56 18.27 5.35
N LEU A 66 30.86 19.11 6.35
CA LEU A 66 31.82 20.18 6.20
C LEU A 66 33.12 19.51 5.73
N SER A 67 33.38 19.62 4.44
CA SER A 67 34.67 19.29 3.84
C SER A 67 35.66 20.34 4.34
N GLU A 68 36.21 20.14 5.53
CA GLU A 68 37.48 20.78 5.91
C GLU A 68 38.61 19.98 5.26
N ARG A 69 39.05 20.47 4.09
CA ARG A 69 40.45 20.60 3.61
C ARG A 69 40.51 20.68 2.09
#